data_AF-A0A954VEE3-F1
#
_entry.id   AF-A0A954VEE3-F1
#
_cell.length_a   1.000
_cell.length_b   1.000
_cell.length_c   1.000
_cell.angle_alpha   90.00
_cell.angle_beta   90.00
_cell.angle_gamma   90.00
#
_symmetry.space_group_name_H-M   'P 1'
#
loop_
_entity.id
_entity.type
_entity.pdbx_description
1 polymer ?
#
loop_
_entity_poly.entity_id
_entity_poly.type
_entity_poly.pdbx_seq_one_letter_code
_entity_poly.pdbx_strand_id
1 'polypeptide(L)'
;HTLHPIADRDDSDAIARWEQQQSKLRETVELLEHDLKQVQQQRKATPHHLAWEELETQDKFERLAPSRKRLLDTVKLIAYRAETAMVTIVRSALARKDDARALVRDLFRSPADITPDAVSGELRIQLHSLANPRNNRALRVLLEELNAAEMTYPGTQLKLVYSLPAGPDDEKPTNSFSA
;
A
#
# COMPACT_ATOMS: atom_id res chain seq x y z
N HIS A 1 23.11 54.12 -10.27
CA HIS A 1 24.40 54.52 -9.69
C HIS A 1 25.47 54.31 -10.76
N THR A 2 25.70 55.28 -11.64
CA THR A 2 26.79 55.22 -12.62
C THR A 2 28.08 55.57 -11.88
N LEU A 3 29.03 54.62 -11.83
CA LEU A 3 30.38 54.84 -11.34
C LEU A 3 31.15 55.64 -12.40
N HIS A 4 30.97 56.96 -12.42
CA HIS A 4 31.92 57.86 -13.06
C HIS A 4 33.19 57.90 -12.21
N PRO A 5 34.39 57.85 -12.81
CA PRO A 5 35.59 58.11 -12.06
C PRO A 5 35.50 59.56 -11.56
N ILE A 6 35.48 59.76 -10.23
CA ILE A 6 35.84 61.05 -9.64
C ILE A 6 37.36 61.13 -9.80
N ALA A 7 37.81 61.39 -11.02
CA ALA A 7 39.20 61.68 -11.31
C ALA A 7 39.37 63.19 -11.16
N ASP A 8 40.30 63.61 -10.30
CA ASP A 8 40.84 64.97 -10.36
C ASP A 8 41.26 65.24 -11.81
N ARG A 9 41.02 66.48 -12.28
CA ARG A 9 40.95 66.94 -13.67
C ARG A 9 42.11 66.57 -14.62
N ASP A 10 43.15 65.88 -14.18
CA ASP A 10 44.41 65.64 -14.91
C ASP A 10 44.80 64.16 -15.14
N ASP A 11 44.01 63.15 -14.72
CA ASP A 11 44.36 61.73 -14.95
C ASP A 11 43.72 61.14 -16.23
N SER A 12 44.18 61.65 -17.39
CA SER A 12 43.72 61.26 -18.74
C SER A 12 43.79 59.74 -19.00
N ASP A 13 44.77 59.05 -18.40
CA ASP A 13 44.96 57.62 -18.59
C ASP A 13 43.88 56.79 -17.87
N ALA A 14 43.44 57.24 -16.69
CA ALA A 14 42.36 56.59 -15.95
C ALA A 14 41.02 56.71 -16.68
N ILE A 15 40.74 57.87 -17.29
CA ILE A 15 39.55 58.11 -18.10
C ILE A 15 39.56 57.21 -19.35
N ALA A 16 40.68 57.13 -20.07
CA ALA A 16 40.80 56.29 -21.25
C ALA A 16 40.61 54.79 -20.95
N ARG A 17 41.16 54.29 -19.82
CA ARG A 17 40.95 52.90 -19.37
C ARG A 17 39.49 52.63 -19.02
N TRP A 18 38.82 53.56 -18.35
CA TRP A 18 37.40 53.45 -18.03
C TRP A 18 36.54 53.42 -19.30
N GLU A 19 36.81 54.28 -20.28
CA GLU A 19 36.11 54.28 -21.58
C GLU A 19 36.27 52.97 -22.33
N GLN A 20 37.50 52.41 -22.36
CA GLN A 20 37.74 51.08 -22.94
C GLN A 20 36.98 49.98 -22.20
N GLN A 21 36.93 50.02 -20.87
CA GLN A 21 36.14 49.06 -20.08
C GLN A 21 34.64 49.19 -20.37
N GLN A 22 34.11 50.41 -20.46
CA GLN A 22 32.71 50.65 -20.80
C GLN A 22 32.38 50.16 -22.22
N SER A 23 33.27 50.35 -23.20
CA SER A 23 33.10 49.80 -24.55
C SER A 23 33.02 48.28 -24.53
N LYS A 24 33.97 47.61 -23.87
CA LYS A 24 33.99 46.15 -23.73
C LYS A 24 32.74 45.60 -23.05
N LEU A 25 32.26 46.28 -22.01
CA LEU A 25 31.03 45.92 -21.30
C LEU A 25 29.81 46.05 -22.21
N ARG A 26 29.71 47.14 -22.99
CA ARG A 26 28.62 47.33 -23.96
C ARG A 26 28.64 46.28 -25.05
N GLU A 27 29.79 46.00 -25.65
CA GLU A 27 29.96 44.94 -26.65
C GLU A 27 29.54 43.57 -26.09
N THR A 28 29.90 43.27 -24.85
CA THR A 28 29.51 42.02 -24.19
C THR A 28 28.00 41.95 -23.94
N VAL A 29 27.38 43.05 -23.52
CA VAL A 29 25.92 43.13 -23.34
C VAL A 29 25.19 42.92 -24.66
N GLU A 30 25.64 43.58 -25.73
CA GLU A 30 25.05 43.44 -27.06
C GLU A 30 25.13 41.99 -27.57
N LEU A 31 26.27 41.32 -27.37
CA LEU A 31 26.44 39.91 -27.71
C LEU A 31 25.48 39.01 -26.91
N LEU A 32 25.42 39.19 -25.59
CA LEU A 32 24.55 38.39 -24.73
C LEU A 32 23.06 38.63 -25.03
N GLU A 33 22.67 39.86 -25.35
CA GLU A 33 21.30 40.18 -25.77
C GLU A 33 20.94 39.52 -27.09
N HIS A 34 21.88 39.44 -28.03
CA HIS A 34 21.70 38.71 -29.28
C HIS A 34 21.51 37.22 -29.03
N ASP A 35 22.39 36.60 -28.25
CA ASP A 35 22.31 35.16 -27.93
C ASP A 35 21.02 34.82 -27.17
N LEU A 36 20.62 35.69 -26.24
CA LEU A 36 19.37 35.54 -25.50
C LEU A 36 18.15 35.58 -26.45
N LYS A 37 18.12 36.51 -27.41
CA LYS A 37 17.06 36.56 -28.43
C LYS A 37 17.03 35.28 -29.27
N GLN A 38 18.20 34.78 -29.67
CA GLN A 38 18.32 33.56 -30.47
C GLN A 38 17.80 32.33 -29.70
N VAL A 39 18.25 32.12 -28.45
CA VAL A 39 17.81 31.00 -27.61
C VAL A 39 16.33 31.10 -27.28
N GLN A 40 15.80 32.30 -27.03
CA GLN A 40 14.36 32.49 -26.83
C GLN A 40 13.53 32.08 -28.05
N GLN A 41 14.02 32.39 -29.26
CA GLN A 41 13.34 32.01 -30.49
C GLN A 41 13.38 30.50 -30.72
N GLN A 42 14.53 29.87 -30.48
CA GLN A 42 14.68 28.41 -30.52
C GLN A 42 13.74 27.73 -29.52
N ARG A 43 13.68 28.22 -28.27
CA ARG A 43 12.80 27.67 -27.24
C ARG A 43 11.31 27.79 -27.62
N LYS A 44 10.90 28.90 -28.23
CA LYS A 44 9.52 29.09 -28.71
C LYS A 44 9.17 28.17 -29.89
N ALA A 45 10.14 27.86 -30.75
CA ALA A 45 9.96 26.95 -31.86
C ALA A 45 10.00 25.48 -31.44
N THR A 46 10.59 25.17 -30.28
CA THR A 46 10.66 23.81 -29.75
C THR A 46 9.31 23.40 -29.18
N PRO A 47 8.76 22.23 -29.55
CA PRO A 47 7.48 21.77 -29.04
C PRO A 47 7.54 21.53 -27.52
N HIS A 48 6.51 21.99 -26.81
CA HIS A 48 6.39 21.82 -25.35
C HIS A 48 6.05 20.40 -24.91
N HIS A 49 5.50 19.59 -25.82
CA HIS A 49 5.06 18.24 -25.57
C HIS A 49 5.67 17.31 -26.61
N LEU A 50 6.16 16.17 -26.17
CA LEU A 50 6.69 15.11 -27.01
C LEU A 50 5.87 13.84 -26.77
N ALA A 51 5.66 13.03 -27.80
CA ALA A 51 5.06 11.72 -27.59
C ALA A 51 6.03 10.84 -26.80
N TRP A 52 5.50 9.97 -25.94
CA TRP A 52 6.31 9.07 -25.13
C TRP A 52 7.23 8.17 -25.97
N GLU A 53 6.78 7.81 -27.16
CA GLU A 53 7.51 6.93 -28.08
C GLU A 53 8.76 7.60 -28.66
N GLU A 54 8.72 8.92 -28.83
CA GLU A 54 9.75 9.76 -29.45
C GLU A 54 10.88 10.15 -28.47
N LEU A 55 10.69 9.94 -27.16
CA LEU A 55 11.74 10.17 -26.16
C LEU A 55 12.89 9.18 -26.34
N GLU A 56 14.12 9.65 -26.16
CA GLU A 56 15.29 8.78 -26.11
C GLU A 56 15.21 7.85 -24.89
N THR A 57 15.81 6.67 -24.98
CA THR A 57 15.63 5.63 -23.94
C THR A 57 16.21 6.07 -22.59
N GLN A 58 17.24 6.91 -22.60
CA GLN A 58 17.85 7.51 -21.41
C GLN A 58 16.97 8.55 -20.71
N ASP A 59 16.07 9.20 -21.46
CA ASP A 59 15.18 10.25 -20.95
C ASP A 59 13.77 9.74 -20.64
N LYS A 60 13.45 8.49 -21.03
CA LYS A 60 12.20 7.84 -20.63
C LYS A 60 12.20 7.63 -19.13
N PHE A 61 11.27 8.27 -18.43
CA PHE A 61 11.03 8.04 -17.01
C PHE A 61 10.91 6.54 -16.70
N GLU A 62 11.61 6.09 -15.67
CA GLU A 62 11.43 4.76 -15.13
C GLU A 62 10.01 4.62 -14.57
N ARG A 63 9.25 3.70 -15.17
CA ARG A 63 7.92 3.38 -14.69
C ARG A 63 8.06 2.75 -13.31
N LEU A 64 7.52 3.40 -12.26
CA LEU A 64 7.50 2.84 -10.90
C LEU A 64 7.05 1.39 -10.97
N ALA A 65 7.91 0.45 -10.57
CA ALA A 65 7.60 -0.97 -10.65
C ALA A 65 6.28 -1.21 -9.91
N PRO A 66 5.20 -1.63 -10.60
CA PRO A 66 3.87 -1.68 -10.01
C PRO A 66 3.72 -2.86 -9.02
N SER A 67 4.82 -3.51 -8.66
CA SER A 67 4.88 -4.78 -7.94
C SER A 67 4.28 -4.69 -6.54
N ARG A 68 4.72 -3.74 -5.72
CA ARG A 68 4.27 -3.65 -4.32
C ARG A 68 2.78 -3.29 -4.22
N LYS A 69 2.32 -2.29 -4.98
CA LYS A 69 0.92 -1.87 -4.95
C LYS A 69 0.01 -2.99 -5.45
N ARG A 70 0.34 -3.61 -6.59
CA ARG A 70 -0.46 -4.72 -7.14
C ARG A 70 -0.52 -5.89 -6.18
N LEU A 71 0.60 -6.27 -5.57
CA LEU A 71 0.64 -7.34 -4.56
C LEU A 71 -0.29 -7.03 -3.38
N LEU A 72 -0.16 -5.83 -2.80
CA LEU A 72 -1.00 -5.41 -1.66
C LEU A 72 -2.48 -5.36 -2.03
N ASP A 73 -2.81 -4.82 -3.20
CA ASP A 73 -4.20 -4.71 -3.66
C ASP A 73 -4.79 -6.12 -3.93
N THR A 74 -4.00 -7.07 -4.45
CA THR A 74 -4.41 -8.47 -4.60
C THR A 74 -4.68 -9.14 -3.24
N VAL A 75 -3.77 -9.00 -2.27
CA VAL A 75 -3.97 -9.57 -0.93
C VAL A 75 -5.22 -8.99 -0.26
N LYS A 76 -5.43 -7.67 -0.34
CA LYS A 76 -6.64 -7.02 0.19
C LYS A 76 -7.91 -7.55 -0.45
N LEU A 77 -7.91 -7.75 -1.76
CA LEU A 77 -9.08 -8.23 -2.49
C LEU A 77 -9.43 -9.67 -2.12
N ILE A 78 -8.42 -10.54 -1.96
CA ILE A 78 -8.60 -11.92 -1.49
C ILE A 78 -9.14 -11.92 -0.06
N ALA A 79 -8.53 -11.15 0.84
CA ALA A 79 -8.97 -11.04 2.23
C ALA A 79 -10.42 -10.54 2.34
N TYR A 80 -10.78 -9.50 1.57
CA TYR A 80 -12.14 -8.96 1.53
C TYR A 80 -13.17 -10.00 1.05
N ARG A 81 -12.83 -10.80 0.03
CA ARG A 81 -13.69 -11.88 -0.46
C ARG A 81 -13.84 -12.99 0.57
N ALA A 82 -12.75 -13.40 1.22
CA ALA A 82 -12.77 -14.41 2.27
C ALA A 82 -13.61 -13.95 3.47
N GLU A 83 -13.43 -12.71 3.95
CA GLU A 83 -14.28 -12.11 4.98
C GLU A 83 -15.75 -12.10 4.55
N THR A 84 -16.04 -11.69 3.31
CA THR A 84 -17.44 -11.64 2.82
C THR A 84 -18.08 -13.03 2.78
N ALA A 85 -17.34 -14.07 2.39
CA ALA A 85 -17.80 -15.45 2.44
C ALA A 85 -18.09 -15.89 3.89
N MET A 86 -17.14 -15.67 4.82
CA MET A 86 -17.32 -16.00 6.23
C MET A 86 -18.52 -15.26 6.85
N VAL A 87 -18.70 -13.97 6.55
CA VAL A 87 -19.85 -13.17 6.99
C VAL A 87 -21.16 -13.75 6.44
N THR A 88 -21.16 -14.31 5.24
CA THR A 88 -22.36 -14.90 4.63
C THR A 88 -22.77 -16.17 5.36
N ILE A 89 -21.79 -17.02 5.73
CA ILE A 89 -22.00 -18.23 6.55
C ILE A 89 -22.52 -17.83 7.94
N VAL A 90 -21.82 -16.93 8.64
CA VAL A 90 -22.21 -16.48 9.98
C VAL A 90 -23.61 -15.85 9.99
N ARG A 91 -23.95 -15.11 8.92
CA ARG A 91 -25.25 -14.45 8.78
C ARG A 91 -26.43 -15.43 8.72
N SER A 92 -26.24 -16.65 8.21
CA SER A 92 -27.31 -17.65 8.17
C SER A 92 -27.65 -18.20 9.57
N ALA A 93 -26.67 -18.21 10.47
CA ALA A 93 -26.80 -18.72 11.84
C ALA A 93 -27.20 -17.66 12.88
N LEU A 94 -27.18 -16.37 12.52
CA LEU A 94 -27.55 -15.27 13.42
C LEU A 94 -29.01 -14.83 13.26
N ALA A 95 -29.68 -14.60 14.39
CA ALA A 95 -31.01 -13.98 14.40
C ALA A 95 -30.97 -12.54 13.87
N ARG A 96 -29.96 -11.75 14.26
CA ARG A 96 -29.73 -10.40 13.76
C ARG A 96 -28.61 -10.41 12.72
N LYS A 97 -29.01 -10.39 11.45
CA LYS A 97 -28.09 -10.52 10.31
C LYS A 97 -27.04 -9.41 10.21
N ASP A 98 -27.34 -8.22 10.73
CA ASP A 98 -26.43 -7.07 10.67
C ASP A 98 -25.20 -7.22 11.57
N ASP A 99 -25.30 -8.05 12.61
CA ASP A 99 -24.21 -8.28 13.57
C ASP A 99 -23.12 -9.21 13.00
N ALA A 100 -23.38 -9.92 11.90
CA ALA A 100 -22.48 -10.91 11.32
C ALA A 100 -21.07 -10.35 11.03
N ARG A 101 -20.99 -9.15 10.46
CA ARG A 101 -19.70 -8.52 10.16
C ARG A 101 -19.00 -8.00 11.42
N ALA A 102 -19.73 -7.61 12.47
CA ALA A 102 -19.11 -7.30 13.75
C ALA A 102 -18.49 -8.57 14.36
N LEU A 103 -19.23 -9.68 14.39
CA LEU A 103 -18.77 -10.96 14.92
C LEU A 103 -17.50 -11.47 14.20
N VAL A 104 -17.46 -11.44 12.86
CA VAL A 104 -16.26 -11.87 12.11
C VAL A 104 -15.06 -10.94 12.39
N ARG A 105 -15.29 -9.63 12.55
CA ARG A 105 -14.20 -8.69 12.94
C ARG A 105 -13.69 -8.95 14.35
N ASP A 106 -14.57 -9.31 15.27
CA ASP A 106 -14.18 -9.65 16.65
C ASP A 106 -13.40 -10.97 16.67
N LEU A 107 -13.82 -11.96 15.88
CA LEU A 107 -13.09 -13.21 15.68
C LEU A 107 -11.64 -12.96 15.24
N PHE A 108 -11.40 -12.10 14.24
CA PHE A 108 -10.05 -11.80 13.76
C PHE A 108 -9.17 -11.07 14.78
N ARG A 109 -9.76 -10.48 15.81
CA ARG A 109 -9.03 -9.82 16.91
C ARG A 109 -8.89 -10.70 18.13
N SER A 110 -9.65 -11.79 18.20
CA SER A 110 -9.58 -12.74 19.30
C SER A 110 -8.30 -13.58 19.19
N PRO A 111 -7.61 -13.84 20.32
CA PRO A 111 -6.53 -14.80 20.34
C PRO A 111 -7.06 -16.21 20.04
N ALA A 112 -6.17 -17.05 19.52
CA ALA A 112 -6.42 -18.46 19.27
C ALA A 112 -5.13 -19.24 19.51
N ASP A 113 -5.27 -20.43 20.06
CA ASP A 113 -4.16 -21.34 20.25
C ASP A 113 -3.91 -22.12 18.95
N ILE A 114 -2.65 -22.18 18.54
CA ILE A 114 -2.23 -22.91 17.34
C ILE A 114 -1.25 -24.00 17.77
N THR A 115 -1.65 -25.25 17.60
CA THR A 115 -0.84 -26.42 17.98
C THR A 115 -0.67 -27.36 16.80
N PRO A 116 0.55 -27.57 16.30
CA PRO A 116 0.82 -28.58 15.28
C PRO A 116 0.81 -29.97 15.91
N ASP A 117 0.07 -30.90 15.30
CA ASP A 117 0.08 -32.32 15.64
C ASP A 117 0.68 -33.10 14.46
N ALA A 118 1.98 -33.39 14.58
CA ALA A 118 2.73 -34.09 13.56
C ALA A 118 2.31 -35.56 13.40
N VAL A 119 1.63 -36.15 14.41
CA VAL A 119 1.21 -37.55 14.38
C VAL A 119 -0.08 -37.70 13.59
N SER A 120 -1.06 -36.82 13.83
CA SER A 120 -2.32 -36.80 13.06
C SER A 120 -2.20 -36.08 11.71
N GLY A 121 -1.12 -35.31 11.50
CA GLY A 121 -0.96 -34.49 10.30
C GLY A 121 -1.89 -33.27 10.31
N GLU A 122 -2.24 -32.76 11.49
CA GLU A 122 -3.17 -31.66 11.67
C GLU A 122 -2.49 -30.42 12.25
N LEU A 123 -2.96 -29.24 11.85
CA LEU A 123 -2.70 -27.99 12.53
C LEU A 123 -3.98 -27.56 13.24
N ARG A 124 -4.02 -27.78 14.56
CA ARG A 124 -5.20 -27.48 15.37
C ARG A 124 -5.22 -26.02 15.76
N ILE A 125 -6.31 -25.36 15.44
CA ILE A 125 -6.58 -23.96 15.75
C ILE A 125 -7.76 -23.95 16.72
N GLN A 126 -7.48 -23.63 17.98
CA GLN A 126 -8.48 -23.57 19.03
C GLN A 126 -8.83 -22.11 19.31
N LEU A 127 -10.05 -21.74 18.93
CA LEU A 127 -10.60 -20.42 19.24
C LEU A 127 -11.04 -20.37 20.70
N HIS A 128 -11.03 -19.19 21.32
CA HIS A 128 -11.66 -19.02 22.63
C HIS A 128 -13.15 -18.73 22.51
N SER A 129 -13.91 -19.18 23.52
CA SER A 129 -15.34 -18.88 23.62
C SER A 129 -15.58 -17.39 23.77
N LEU A 130 -16.57 -16.85 23.05
CA LEU A 130 -17.06 -15.50 23.24
C LEU A 130 -18.06 -15.44 24.39
N ALA A 131 -18.25 -14.25 24.96
CA ALA A 131 -19.16 -14.03 26.09
C ALA A 131 -20.64 -14.37 25.78
N ASN A 132 -21.04 -14.39 24.50
CA ASN A 132 -22.41 -14.62 24.08
C ASN A 132 -22.58 -16.04 23.48
N PRO A 133 -23.39 -16.94 24.09
CA PRO A 133 -23.65 -18.27 23.56
C PRO A 133 -24.20 -18.27 22.13
N ARG A 134 -24.97 -17.25 21.74
CA ARG A 134 -25.50 -17.11 20.37
C ARG A 134 -24.38 -16.92 19.35
N ASN A 135 -23.36 -16.14 19.71
CA ASN A 135 -22.21 -15.91 18.85
C ASN A 135 -21.36 -17.18 18.74
N ASN A 136 -21.19 -17.92 19.84
CA ASN A 136 -20.50 -19.20 19.84
C ASN A 136 -21.18 -20.22 18.92
N ARG A 137 -22.52 -20.30 18.94
CA ARG A 137 -23.26 -21.17 18.00
C ARG A 137 -23.03 -20.76 16.53
N ALA A 138 -23.08 -19.47 16.23
CA ALA A 138 -22.81 -18.99 14.86
C ALA A 138 -21.36 -19.25 14.42
N LEU A 139 -20.40 -19.16 15.34
CA LEU A 139 -19.01 -19.52 15.07
C LEU A 139 -18.84 -21.02 14.83
N ARG A 140 -19.56 -21.89 15.55
CA ARG A 140 -19.49 -23.35 15.28
C ARG A 140 -19.90 -23.69 13.86
N VAL A 141 -21.00 -23.10 13.37
CA VAL A 141 -21.42 -23.28 11.96
C VAL A 141 -20.31 -22.82 11.00
N LEU A 142 -19.66 -21.69 11.29
CA LEU A 142 -18.52 -21.25 10.49
C LEU A 142 -17.35 -22.25 10.53
N LEU A 143 -17.00 -22.76 11.71
CA LEU A 143 -15.89 -23.71 11.85
C LEU A 143 -16.17 -25.05 11.18
N GLU A 144 -17.42 -25.53 11.22
CA GLU A 144 -17.85 -26.74 10.52
C GLU A 144 -17.63 -26.59 9.01
N GLU A 145 -18.04 -25.48 8.42
CA GLU A 145 -17.82 -25.18 7.00
C GLU A 145 -16.33 -25.06 6.66
N LEU A 146 -15.53 -24.41 7.51
CA LEU A 146 -14.08 -24.28 7.31
C LEU A 146 -13.37 -25.64 7.38
N ASN A 147 -13.79 -26.51 8.31
CA ASN A 147 -13.25 -27.87 8.44
C ASN A 147 -13.67 -28.76 7.27
N ALA A 148 -14.89 -28.59 6.77
CA ALA A 148 -15.41 -29.32 5.60
C ALA A 148 -14.68 -28.97 4.31
N ALA A 149 -14.04 -27.80 4.22
CA ALA A 149 -13.22 -27.41 3.08
C ALA A 149 -11.86 -28.14 3.01
N GLU A 150 -11.52 -28.93 4.03
CA GLU A 150 -10.31 -29.77 4.10
C GLU A 150 -9.00 -29.06 3.72
N MET A 151 -8.87 -27.80 4.12
CA MET A 151 -7.73 -26.97 3.71
C MET A 151 -6.42 -27.46 4.33
N THR A 152 -5.36 -27.47 3.52
CA THR A 152 -3.99 -27.73 3.98
C THR A 152 -3.26 -26.40 4.19
N TYR A 153 -2.48 -26.29 5.27
CA TYR A 153 -1.71 -25.08 5.53
C TYR A 153 -0.61 -24.89 4.46
N PRO A 154 -0.49 -23.70 3.84
CA PRO A 154 0.47 -23.48 2.77
C PRO A 154 1.92 -23.80 3.15
N GLY A 155 2.61 -24.54 2.29
CA GLY A 155 4.00 -24.93 2.52
C GLY A 155 4.20 -26.10 3.49
N THR A 156 3.13 -26.74 3.96
CA THR A 156 3.18 -27.97 4.76
C THR A 156 2.19 -29.01 4.24
N GLN A 157 2.14 -30.17 4.91
CA GLN A 157 1.12 -31.21 4.69
C GLN A 157 0.09 -31.23 5.82
N LEU A 158 0.06 -30.20 6.68
CA LEU A 158 -0.81 -30.19 7.85
C LEU A 158 -2.22 -29.72 7.46
N LYS A 159 -3.22 -30.55 7.72
CA LYS A 159 -4.64 -30.19 7.55
C LYS A 159 -5.08 -29.21 8.63
N LEU A 160 -5.72 -28.12 8.25
CA LEU A 160 -6.27 -27.14 9.19
C LEU A 160 -7.52 -27.71 9.85
N VAL A 161 -7.52 -27.72 11.18
CA VAL A 161 -8.66 -28.17 11.99
C VAL A 161 -8.99 -27.11 13.02
N TYR A 162 -10.16 -26.49 12.87
CA TYR A 162 -10.66 -25.45 13.74
C TYR A 162 -11.58 -26.03 14.82
N SER A 163 -11.44 -25.54 16.05
CA SER A 163 -12.28 -25.93 17.17
C SER A 163 -12.65 -24.74 18.05
N LEU A 164 -13.77 -24.86 18.74
CA LEU A 164 -14.23 -23.95 19.78
C LEU A 164 -14.46 -24.78 21.05
N PRO A 165 -14.01 -24.35 22.25
CA PRO A 165 -14.27 -25.07 23.48
C PRO A 165 -15.78 -25.25 23.67
N ALA A 166 -16.14 -26.41 24.22
CA ALA A 166 -17.51 -26.73 24.56
C ALA A 166 -18.07 -25.64 25.49
N GLY A 167 -19.23 -25.11 25.12
CA GLY A 167 -19.97 -24.19 25.98
C GLY A 167 -20.87 -24.97 26.94
N PRO A 168 -21.46 -24.32 27.95
CA PRO A 168 -22.40 -24.97 28.88
C PRO A 168 -23.64 -25.58 28.18
N ASP A 169 -23.91 -25.20 26.92
CA ASP A 169 -25.01 -25.74 26.11
C ASP A 169 -24.64 -27.06 25.37
N ASP A 170 -23.38 -27.53 25.44
CA ASP A 170 -22.90 -28.74 24.72
C ASP A 170 -22.87 -30.02 25.59
N GLU A 171 -23.34 -29.98 26.83
CA GLU A 171 -23.58 -31.19 27.62
C GLU A 171 -24.74 -31.98 26.99
N LYS A 172 -24.42 -32.87 26.05
CA LYS A 172 -25.28 -34.02 25.76
C LYS A 172 -25.49 -34.78 27.07
N PRO A 173 -26.71 -35.23 27.40
CA PRO A 173 -26.91 -36.07 28.57
C PRO A 173 -26.12 -37.36 28.35
N THR A 174 -25.03 -37.54 29.09
CA THR A 174 -24.40 -38.84 29.30
C THR A 174 -25.39 -39.72 30.05
N ASN A 175 -26.30 -40.34 29.29
CA ASN A 175 -27.00 -41.52 29.74
C ASN A 175 -26.00 -42.68 29.73
N SER A 176 -25.36 -42.87 30.88
CA SER A 176 -24.69 -44.13 31.22
C SER A 176 -24.68 -44.30 32.73
N PHE A 177 -25.83 -44.68 33.28
CA PHE A 177 -25.86 -45.58 34.43
C PHE A 177 -26.61 -46.84 33.99
N SER A 178 -25.83 -47.86 33.65
CA SER A 178 -26.25 -49.25 33.62
C SER A 178 -25.22 -50.01 34.43
N ALA A 179 -25.60 -50.37 35.66
CA ALA A 179 -25.22 -51.55 36.42
C ALA A 179 -26.04 -51.53 37.71
#